data_AF-A0AAE0P1E1-F1
#
_entry.id   AF-A0AAE0P1E1-F1
#
_cell.length_a   1.000
_cell.length_b   1.000
_cell.length_c   1.000
_cell.angle_alpha   90.00
_cell.angle_beta   90.00
_cell.angle_gamma   90.00
#
_symmetry.space_group_name_H-M   'P 1'
#
loop_
_entity.id
_entity.type
_entity.pdbx_description
1 polymer ?
#
loop_
_entity_poly.entity_id
_entity_poly.type
_entity_poly.pdbx_seq_one_letter_code
_entity_poly.pdbx_strand_id
1 'polypeptide(L)'
;VAAFYFNARGNALERTPEGLFRSIIHQMCVQDRGILRELYKLHNERAKVAAALGTDAVVWTRNELEIFLRRTFQHKHQSRPQRTFFLIDALDEYDEKTVRGVVYLFAELGKSALAKSIDLSICLSSRHYPTITIPDCPEIVVEDGNRSDISVYVGGRFTGLIPTSEASVVADLESSIVEQSSGVFLWVALVVDLLLRDIDSGQPIGAIRQRLRHVPKRMEDLYAELLQGFEPTERQFSARLVEWVLLGSGNKDIHDVFLAVLFSGPELAVVMDSLRWKDASRGLLEYTSGTVQFIHETVRELFFSGPRLSILDDLPTVNP
;
A
#
# COMPACT_ATOMS: atom_id res chain seq x y z
N VAL A 1 -3.79 20.33 8.16
CA VAL A 1 -3.40 19.28 7.17
C VAL A 1 -4.69 18.61 6.70
N ALA A 2 -4.83 18.33 5.42
CA ALA A 2 -5.89 17.46 4.92
C ALA A 2 -5.25 16.31 4.12
N ALA A 3 -5.72 15.08 4.34
CA ALA A 3 -5.12 13.90 3.75
C ALA A 3 -6.16 12.98 3.11
N PHE A 4 -5.76 12.26 2.07
CA PHE A 4 -6.58 11.26 1.43
C PHE A 4 -5.70 10.14 0.90
N TYR A 5 -6.15 8.91 1.09
CA TYR A 5 -5.49 7.70 0.58
C TYR A 5 -6.47 7.04 -0.38
N PHE A 6 -6.04 6.86 -1.63
CA PHE A 6 -6.79 6.05 -2.59
C PHE A 6 -6.68 4.59 -2.17
N ASN A 7 -7.82 3.93 -2.08
CA ASN A 7 -7.89 2.52 -1.72
C ASN A 7 -8.72 1.78 -2.75
N ALA A 8 -8.09 1.12 -3.71
CA ALA A 8 -8.70 0.27 -4.73
C ALA A 8 -9.56 -0.86 -4.13
N ARG A 9 -9.38 -1.20 -2.85
CA ARG A 9 -10.16 -2.18 -2.10
C ARG A 9 -11.24 -1.54 -1.21
N GLY A 10 -11.21 -0.22 -1.06
CA GLY A 10 -12.11 0.56 -0.21
C GLY A 10 -13.55 0.69 -0.72
N ASN A 11 -14.35 1.54 -0.09
CA ASN A 11 -15.67 1.88 -0.59
C ASN A 11 -15.60 2.81 -1.83
N ALA A 12 -16.75 3.10 -2.45
CA ALA A 12 -16.81 3.92 -3.66
C ALA A 12 -16.18 5.32 -3.51
N LEU A 13 -16.22 5.93 -2.32
CA LEU A 13 -15.61 7.24 -2.09
C LEU A 13 -14.09 7.13 -1.91
N GLU A 14 -13.59 6.06 -1.31
CA GLU A 14 -12.14 5.82 -1.16
C GLU A 14 -11.43 5.56 -2.50
N ARG A 15 -12.19 5.30 -3.56
CA ARG A 15 -11.69 5.00 -4.91
C ARG A 15 -11.85 6.14 -5.90
N THR A 16 -12.49 7.25 -5.53
CA THR A 16 -12.94 8.26 -6.52
C THR A 16 -12.42 9.67 -6.24
N PRO A 17 -12.18 10.49 -7.29
CA PRO A 17 -11.88 11.91 -7.15
C PRO A 17 -12.94 12.66 -6.35
N GLU A 18 -14.21 12.28 -6.49
CA GLU A 18 -15.32 12.82 -5.70
C GLU A 18 -15.10 12.61 -4.20
N GLY A 19 -14.68 11.41 -3.79
CA GLY A 19 -14.36 11.14 -2.39
C GLY A 19 -13.11 11.88 -1.91
N LEU A 20 -12.09 12.00 -2.76
CA LEU A 20 -10.91 12.84 -2.51
C LEU A 20 -11.32 14.29 -2.21
N PHE A 21 -12.05 14.93 -3.11
CA PHE A 21 -12.45 16.33 -2.94
C PHE A 21 -13.37 16.51 -1.73
N ARG A 22 -14.35 15.61 -1.54
CA ARG A 22 -15.25 15.66 -0.37
C ARG A 22 -14.47 15.54 0.93
N SER A 23 -13.52 14.61 1.02
CA SER A 23 -12.71 14.38 2.22
C SER A 23 -11.81 15.58 2.52
N ILE A 24 -11.09 16.09 1.52
CA ILE A 24 -10.20 17.25 1.67
C ILE A 24 -10.99 18.49 2.10
N ILE A 25 -12.10 18.80 1.42
CA ILE A 25 -12.95 19.95 1.74
C ILE A 25 -13.54 19.82 3.13
N HIS A 26 -14.02 18.63 3.50
CA HIS A 26 -14.54 18.37 4.85
C HIS A 26 -13.48 18.62 5.92
N GLN A 27 -12.28 18.06 5.76
CA GLN A 27 -11.16 18.26 6.70
C GLN A 27 -10.76 19.73 6.81
N MET A 28 -10.77 20.47 5.69
CA MET A 28 -10.55 21.92 5.69
C MET A 28 -11.64 22.66 6.45
N CYS A 29 -12.92 22.32 6.26
CA CYS A 29 -14.04 22.94 6.97
C CYS A 29 -14.01 22.71 8.48
N VAL A 30 -13.58 21.51 8.92
CA VAL A 30 -13.41 21.18 10.34
C VAL A 30 -12.32 22.07 10.97
N GLN A 31 -11.27 22.38 10.23
CA GLN A 31 -10.14 23.19 10.70
C GLN A 31 -10.35 24.71 10.52
N ASP A 32 -11.17 25.12 9.55
CA ASP A 32 -11.41 26.52 9.21
C ASP A 32 -12.90 26.85 9.07
N ARG A 33 -13.41 27.58 10.07
CA ARG A 33 -14.80 28.09 10.09
C ARG A 33 -15.12 29.09 8.98
N GLY A 34 -14.13 29.79 8.43
CA GLY A 34 -14.28 30.67 7.28
C GLY A 34 -14.62 29.86 6.02
N ILE A 35 -13.85 28.81 5.75
CA ILE A 35 -14.09 27.88 4.64
C ILE A 35 -15.46 27.20 4.81
N LEU A 36 -15.78 26.73 6.03
CA LEU A 36 -17.10 26.16 6.33
C LEU A 36 -18.24 27.16 6.06
N ARG A 37 -18.07 28.43 6.44
CA ARG A 37 -19.09 29.46 6.22
C ARG A 37 -19.30 29.72 4.73
N GLU A 38 -18.23 29.72 3.93
CA GLU A 38 -18.33 29.85 2.48
C GLU A 38 -19.05 28.64 1.87
N LEU A 39 -18.67 27.42 2.25
CA LEU A 39 -19.34 26.20 1.79
C LEU A 39 -20.82 26.20 2.15
N TYR A 40 -21.16 26.60 3.38
CA TYR A 40 -22.54 26.65 3.87
C TYR A 40 -23.38 27.69 3.12
N LYS A 41 -22.80 28.85 2.76
CA LYS A 41 -23.47 29.85 1.90
C LYS A 41 -23.82 29.24 0.54
N LEU A 42 -22.85 28.62 -0.14
CA LEU A 42 -23.08 27.98 -1.44
C LEU A 42 -24.14 26.86 -1.31
N HIS A 43 -24.07 26.05 -0.25
CA HIS A 43 -25.05 25.00 0.01
C HIS A 43 -26.48 25.57 0.11
N ASN A 44 -26.66 26.66 0.88
CA ASN A 44 -27.98 27.27 1.06
C ASN A 44 -28.53 27.89 -0.22
N GLU A 45 -27.68 28.48 -1.06
CA GLU A 45 -28.08 28.97 -2.39
C GLU A 45 -28.58 27.81 -3.26
N ARG A 46 -27.87 26.68 -3.25
CA ARG A 46 -28.29 25.48 -3.98
C ARG A 46 -29.57 24.87 -3.45
N ALA A 47 -29.74 24.81 -2.12
CA ALA A 47 -30.94 24.27 -1.50
C ALA A 47 -32.20 25.04 -1.92
N LYS A 48 -32.09 26.37 -2.09
CA LYS A 48 -33.19 27.20 -2.61
C LYS A 48 -33.52 26.85 -4.07
N VAL A 49 -32.50 26.64 -4.91
CA VAL A 49 -32.68 26.26 -6.32
C VAL A 49 -33.28 24.86 -6.43
N ALA A 50 -32.79 23.90 -5.64
CA ALA A 50 -33.31 22.55 -5.57
C ALA A 50 -34.80 22.53 -5.17
N ALA A 51 -35.14 23.25 -4.10
CA ALA A 51 -36.52 23.41 -3.66
C ALA A 51 -37.42 24.03 -4.75
N ALA A 52 -36.93 25.03 -5.49
CA ALA A 52 -37.66 25.63 -6.61
C ALA A 52 -37.88 24.66 -7.79
N LEU A 53 -37.01 23.67 -7.96
CA LEU A 53 -37.09 22.62 -8.99
C LEU A 53 -37.79 21.35 -8.50
N GLY A 54 -38.28 21.31 -7.26
CA GLY A 54 -38.95 20.15 -6.67
C GLY A 54 -38.01 18.99 -6.34
N THR A 55 -36.74 19.26 -6.03
CA THR A 55 -35.76 18.24 -5.62
C THR A 55 -35.39 18.39 -4.15
N ASP A 56 -35.34 17.26 -3.42
CA ASP A 56 -35.13 17.24 -1.97
C ASP A 56 -33.66 17.19 -1.54
N ALA A 57 -32.74 16.85 -2.45
CA ALA A 57 -31.34 16.63 -2.11
C ALA A 57 -30.39 17.53 -2.91
N VAL A 58 -29.56 18.30 -2.19
CA VAL A 58 -28.43 19.02 -2.80
C VAL A 58 -27.30 18.04 -3.07
N VAL A 59 -27.14 17.65 -4.33
CA VAL A 59 -26.02 16.82 -4.76
C VAL A 59 -24.87 17.73 -5.24
N TRP A 60 -23.68 17.52 -4.70
CA TRP A 60 -22.45 18.17 -5.15
C TRP A 60 -21.77 17.32 -6.22
N THR A 61 -21.60 17.90 -7.40
CA THR A 61 -20.84 17.33 -8.51
C THR A 61 -19.34 17.54 -8.30
N ARG A 62 -18.52 16.71 -8.96
CA ARG A 62 -17.06 16.86 -8.97
C ARG A 62 -16.61 18.26 -9.37
N ASN A 63 -17.12 18.78 -10.49
CA ASN A 63 -16.74 20.10 -11.00
C ASN A 63 -17.01 21.22 -9.98
N GLU A 64 -18.10 21.14 -9.22
CA GLU A 64 -18.41 22.13 -8.19
C GLU A 64 -17.45 22.07 -7.01
N LEU A 65 -17.04 20.87 -6.61
CA LEU A 65 -16.04 20.69 -5.55
C LEU A 65 -14.67 21.21 -6.01
N GLU A 66 -14.28 20.95 -7.26
CA GLU A 66 -13.06 21.49 -7.86
C GLU A 66 -13.08 23.02 -7.90
N ILE A 67 -14.19 23.62 -8.35
CA ILE A 67 -14.37 25.07 -8.37
C ILE A 67 -14.28 25.65 -6.95
N PHE A 68 -14.92 25.01 -5.98
CA PHE A 68 -14.86 25.44 -4.58
C PHE A 68 -13.43 25.42 -4.04
N LEU A 69 -12.70 24.33 -4.28
CA LEU A 69 -11.31 24.20 -3.86
C LEU A 69 -10.44 25.29 -4.50
N ARG A 70 -10.57 25.50 -5.81
CA ARG A 70 -9.85 26.58 -6.52
C ARG A 70 -10.16 27.96 -5.92
N ARG A 71 -11.43 28.26 -5.65
CA ARG A 71 -11.86 29.54 -5.04
C ARG A 71 -11.24 29.75 -3.66
N THR A 72 -11.14 28.70 -2.86
CA THR A 72 -10.55 28.76 -1.51
C THR A 72 -9.10 29.26 -1.54
N PHE A 73 -8.34 28.96 -2.60
CA PHE A 73 -6.96 29.41 -2.79
C PHE A 73 -6.82 30.51 -3.86
N GLN A 74 -7.91 31.20 -4.22
CA GLN A 74 -7.86 32.30 -5.18
C GLN A 74 -7.50 33.65 -4.57
N HIS A 75 -7.64 33.85 -3.26
CA HIS A 75 -7.33 35.12 -2.63
C HIS A 75 -6.69 34.88 -1.26
N LYS A 76 -5.73 35.74 -0.90
CA LYS A 76 -5.23 35.78 0.47
C LYS A 76 -6.35 36.24 1.40
N HIS A 77 -6.81 35.36 2.27
CA HIS A 77 -7.71 35.76 3.34
C HIS A 77 -6.91 36.57 4.36
N GLN A 78 -7.24 37.86 4.48
CA GLN A 78 -6.54 38.83 5.33
C GLN A 78 -6.47 38.43 6.81
N SER A 79 -7.32 37.51 7.25
CA SER A 79 -7.40 37.06 8.64
C SER A 79 -6.45 35.91 9.00
N ARG A 80 -5.71 35.28 8.06
CA ARG A 80 -4.88 34.09 8.40
C ARG A 80 -3.65 33.87 7.52
N PRO A 81 -2.45 33.76 8.10
CA PRO A 81 -1.40 32.88 7.59
C PRO A 81 -1.64 31.47 8.17
N GLN A 82 -2.42 30.64 7.48
CA GLN A 82 -2.48 29.21 7.77
C GLN A 82 -1.81 28.44 6.65
N ARG A 83 -0.64 27.88 6.97
CA ARG A 83 0.04 26.91 6.12
C ARG A 83 -0.87 25.71 5.92
N THR A 84 -1.27 25.45 4.69
CA THR A 84 -2.12 24.32 4.32
C THR A 84 -1.28 23.23 3.68
N PHE A 85 -1.52 21.99 4.10
CA PHE A 85 -0.89 20.80 3.52
C PHE A 85 -1.95 19.84 3.01
N PHE A 86 -1.79 19.39 1.77
CA PHE A 86 -2.51 18.25 1.21
C PHE A 86 -1.55 17.06 1.05
N LEU A 87 -1.95 15.91 1.59
CA LEU A 87 -1.25 14.64 1.44
C LEU A 87 -2.18 13.69 0.69
N ILE A 88 -1.86 13.37 -0.56
CA ILE A 88 -2.69 12.52 -1.42
C ILE A 88 -1.86 11.31 -1.81
N ASP A 89 -2.29 10.15 -1.36
CA ASP A 89 -1.51 8.92 -1.43
C ASP A 89 -2.15 7.86 -2.33
N ALA A 90 -1.29 7.02 -2.91
CA ALA A 90 -1.61 5.90 -3.79
C ALA A 90 -2.39 6.28 -5.07
N LEU A 91 -1.95 7.32 -5.78
CA LEU A 91 -2.60 7.75 -7.03
C LEU A 91 -2.69 6.65 -8.11
N ASP A 92 -1.78 5.67 -8.08
CA ASP A 92 -1.78 4.51 -8.97
C ASP A 92 -2.95 3.53 -8.74
N GLU A 93 -3.60 3.59 -7.58
CA GLU A 93 -4.76 2.75 -7.26
C GLU A 93 -6.05 3.22 -7.99
N TYR A 94 -5.96 4.27 -8.82
CA TYR A 94 -7.08 4.83 -9.57
C TYR A 94 -6.85 4.79 -11.10
N ASP A 95 -7.93 4.99 -11.87
CA ASP A 95 -7.86 4.91 -13.33
C ASP A 95 -6.93 5.99 -13.91
N GLU A 96 -6.00 5.56 -14.76
CA GLU A 96 -4.94 6.40 -15.34
C GLU A 96 -5.49 7.65 -16.04
N LYS A 97 -6.57 7.48 -16.82
CA LYS A 97 -7.12 8.58 -17.64
C LYS A 97 -7.63 9.71 -16.77
N THR A 98 -8.23 9.38 -15.63
CA THR A 98 -8.84 10.37 -14.75
C THR A 98 -7.86 10.90 -13.70
N VAL A 99 -6.92 10.07 -13.22
CA VAL A 99 -5.92 10.50 -12.23
C VAL A 99 -5.02 11.61 -12.77
N ARG A 100 -4.68 11.58 -14.06
CA ARG A 100 -3.91 12.66 -14.72
C ARG A 100 -4.58 14.03 -14.58
N GLY A 101 -5.91 14.10 -14.71
CA GLY A 101 -6.66 15.34 -14.52
C GLY A 101 -6.64 15.83 -13.08
N VAL A 102 -6.69 14.92 -12.11
CA VAL A 102 -6.59 15.25 -10.67
C VAL A 102 -5.20 15.81 -10.36
N VAL A 103 -4.14 15.16 -10.83
CA VAL A 103 -2.76 15.61 -10.62
C VAL A 103 -2.54 17.01 -11.20
N TYR A 104 -2.97 17.26 -12.44
CA TYR A 104 -2.83 18.58 -13.05
C TYR A 104 -3.65 19.66 -12.33
N LEU A 105 -4.84 19.33 -11.82
CA LEU A 105 -5.60 20.26 -11.00
C LEU A 105 -4.84 20.68 -9.74
N PHE A 106 -4.24 19.73 -9.02
CA PHE A 106 -3.47 20.06 -7.81
C PHE A 106 -2.18 20.81 -8.14
N ALA A 107 -1.51 20.48 -9.24
CA ALA A 107 -0.35 21.22 -9.72
C ALA A 107 -0.71 22.68 -10.05
N GLU A 108 -1.81 22.91 -10.78
CA GLU A 108 -2.33 24.26 -11.07
C GLU A 108 -2.72 25.01 -9.80
N LEU A 109 -3.32 24.32 -8.83
CA LEU A 109 -3.70 24.89 -7.54
C LEU A 109 -2.47 25.37 -6.77
N GLY A 110 -1.41 24.56 -6.69
CA GLY A 110 -0.14 24.91 -6.08
C GLY A 110 0.53 26.11 -6.76
N LYS A 111 0.61 26.09 -8.10
CA LYS A 111 1.14 27.22 -8.90
C LYS A 111 0.35 28.52 -8.67
N SER A 112 -0.98 28.41 -8.65
CA SER A 112 -1.87 29.55 -8.41
C SER A 112 -1.74 30.12 -6.98
N ALA A 113 -1.61 29.24 -5.99
CA ALA A 113 -1.39 29.63 -4.60
C ALA A 113 -0.05 30.35 -4.45
N LEU A 114 1.02 29.80 -5.03
CA LEU A 114 2.37 30.40 -5.02
C LEU A 114 2.37 31.81 -5.65
N ALA A 115 1.75 31.98 -6.83
CA ALA A 115 1.65 33.27 -7.51
C ALA A 115 0.91 34.34 -6.68
N LYS A 116 0.05 33.92 -5.76
CA LYS A 116 -0.70 34.78 -4.83
C LYS A 116 -0.08 34.82 -3.43
N SER A 117 1.08 34.20 -3.26
CA SER A 117 1.83 34.05 -2.01
C SER A 117 1.01 33.40 -0.88
N ILE A 118 0.09 32.48 -1.24
CA ILE A 118 -0.68 31.66 -0.30
C ILE A 118 0.14 30.42 0.05
N ASP A 119 0.26 30.11 1.34
CA ASP A 119 1.06 28.99 1.83
C ASP A 119 0.30 27.65 1.70
N LEU A 120 0.44 27.02 0.53
CA LEU A 120 -0.14 25.74 0.19
C LEU A 120 0.98 24.79 -0.27
N SER A 121 1.14 23.68 0.46
CA SER A 121 2.04 22.58 0.11
C SER A 121 1.21 21.35 -0.24
N ILE A 122 1.50 20.71 -1.37
CA ILE A 122 0.79 19.51 -1.83
C ILE A 122 1.83 18.41 -2.04
N CYS A 123 1.61 17.27 -1.40
CA CYS A 123 2.36 16.05 -1.61
C CYS A 123 1.46 15.02 -2.30
N LEU A 124 1.95 14.49 -3.41
CA LEU A 124 1.31 13.44 -4.17
C LEU A 124 2.25 12.23 -4.16
N SER A 125 1.75 11.06 -3.78
CA SER A 125 2.49 9.80 -3.90
C SER A 125 1.79 8.82 -4.83
N SER A 126 2.61 8.06 -5.55
CA SER A 126 2.21 7.09 -6.57
C SER A 126 3.35 6.09 -6.75
N ARG A 127 3.04 4.89 -7.23
CA ARG A 127 4.05 4.05 -7.91
C ARG A 127 4.53 4.72 -9.21
N HIS A 128 5.61 4.20 -9.78
CA HIS A 128 6.17 4.62 -11.09
C HIS A 128 5.17 4.61 -12.24
N TYR A 129 4.09 3.83 -12.10
CA TYR A 129 2.98 3.80 -13.02
C TYR A 129 1.70 4.27 -12.31
N PRO A 130 0.94 5.21 -12.87
CA PRO A 130 1.18 5.90 -14.14
C PRO A 130 2.23 7.00 -14.02
N THR A 131 3.12 7.12 -15.01
CA THR A 131 4.12 8.20 -15.03
C THR A 131 3.46 9.53 -15.42
N ILE A 132 3.34 10.45 -14.45
CA ILE A 132 2.74 11.77 -14.67
C ILE A 132 3.78 12.84 -14.33
N THR A 133 4.31 13.48 -15.38
CA THR A 133 5.28 14.55 -15.22
C THR A 133 4.59 15.86 -14.85
N ILE A 134 5.02 16.48 -13.76
CA ILE A 134 4.59 17.82 -13.35
C ILE A 134 5.80 18.76 -13.47
N PRO A 135 5.83 19.66 -14.47
CA PRO A 135 6.93 20.61 -14.60
C PRO A 135 7.09 21.47 -13.35
N ASP A 136 8.34 21.64 -12.92
CA ASP A 136 8.76 22.42 -11.75
C ASP A 136 8.26 21.89 -10.40
N CYS A 137 7.86 20.61 -10.34
CA CYS A 137 7.54 19.93 -9.10
C CYS A 137 8.76 19.13 -8.62
N PRO A 138 9.25 19.32 -7.38
CA PRO A 138 10.21 18.41 -6.79
C PRO A 138 9.65 16.99 -6.74
N GLU A 139 10.46 16.01 -7.11
CA GLU A 139 10.13 14.58 -7.08
C GLU A 139 11.10 13.87 -6.13
N ILE A 140 10.57 12.96 -5.33
CA ILE A 140 11.33 12.11 -4.43
C ILE A 140 11.09 10.67 -4.86
N VAL A 141 12.12 10.05 -5.41
CA VAL A 141 12.14 8.61 -5.72
C VAL A 141 12.69 7.90 -4.48
N VAL A 142 11.83 7.14 -3.80
CA VAL A 142 12.11 6.61 -2.46
C VAL A 142 13.25 5.58 -2.48
N GLU A 143 13.29 4.74 -3.52
CA GLU A 143 14.31 3.70 -3.71
C GLU A 143 15.71 4.25 -4.00
N ASP A 144 15.83 5.47 -4.51
CA ASP A 144 17.13 6.09 -4.79
C ASP A 144 17.79 6.65 -3.52
N GLY A 145 17.00 6.87 -2.46
CA GLY A 145 17.43 7.56 -1.24
C GLY A 145 17.63 6.68 -0.01
N ASN A 146 17.36 5.38 -0.06
CA ASN A 146 17.19 4.54 1.13
C ASN A 146 18.31 3.52 1.39
N ARG A 147 19.42 3.55 0.64
CA ARG A 147 20.52 2.57 0.78
C ARG A 147 21.09 2.49 2.20
N SER A 148 21.26 3.65 2.86
CA SER A 148 21.77 3.70 4.23
C SER A 148 20.77 3.08 5.22
N ASP A 149 19.47 3.32 5.03
CA ASP A 149 18.43 2.78 5.91
C ASP A 149 18.33 1.26 5.76
N ILE A 150 18.47 0.75 4.53
CA ILE A 150 18.55 -0.69 4.25
C ILE A 150 19.77 -1.30 4.95
N SER A 151 20.94 -0.69 4.81
CA SER A 151 22.18 -1.14 5.48
C SER A 151 22.00 -1.23 7.00
N VAL A 152 21.48 -0.17 7.62
CA VAL A 152 21.19 -0.14 9.06
C VAL A 152 20.18 -1.20 9.47
N TYR A 153 19.09 -1.38 8.71
CA TYR A 153 18.10 -2.41 8.96
C TYR A 153 18.74 -3.80 8.91
N VAL A 154 19.45 -4.13 7.85
CA VAL A 154 20.06 -5.44 7.64
C VAL A 154 21.10 -5.74 8.73
N GLY A 155 22.00 -4.80 9.01
CA GLY A 155 22.99 -4.95 10.08
C GLY A 155 22.33 -5.17 11.44
N GLY A 156 21.28 -4.41 11.76
CA GLY A 156 20.52 -4.57 12.99
C GLY A 156 19.81 -5.92 13.11
N ARG A 157 19.37 -6.51 12.00
CA ARG A 157 18.69 -7.83 11.99
C ARG A 157 19.66 -9.00 12.16
N PHE A 158 20.89 -8.90 11.69
CA PHE A 158 21.91 -9.96 11.87
C PHE A 158 22.76 -9.81 13.14
N THR A 159 22.75 -8.63 13.77
CA THR A 159 23.52 -8.37 14.99
C THR A 159 23.09 -9.33 16.11
N GLY A 160 24.07 -10.03 16.70
CA GLY A 160 23.85 -10.96 17.82
C GLY A 160 23.37 -12.36 17.41
N LEU A 161 23.06 -12.58 16.13
CA LEU A 161 22.72 -13.90 15.58
C LEU A 161 23.92 -14.57 14.92
N ILE A 162 24.82 -13.77 14.35
CA ILE A 162 26.09 -14.23 13.82
C ILE A 162 27.19 -13.91 14.84
N PRO A 163 28.10 -14.86 15.17
CA PRO A 163 29.21 -14.62 16.07
C PRO A 163 30.05 -13.41 15.65
N THR A 164 30.52 -12.62 16.62
CA THR A 164 31.36 -11.44 16.34
C THR A 164 32.68 -11.79 15.65
N SER A 165 33.17 -13.03 15.81
CA SER A 165 34.31 -13.57 15.06
C SER A 165 34.07 -13.62 13.54
N GLU A 166 32.82 -13.51 13.10
CA GLU A 166 32.40 -13.58 11.71
C GLU A 166 31.76 -12.26 11.26
N ALA A 167 32.13 -11.13 11.88
CA ALA A 167 31.61 -9.81 11.51
C ALA A 167 31.75 -9.47 10.01
N SER A 168 32.79 -9.99 9.33
CA SER A 168 32.94 -9.85 7.87
C SER A 168 31.81 -10.50 7.08
N VAL A 169 31.22 -11.59 7.60
CA VAL A 169 30.07 -12.26 6.98
C VAL A 169 28.86 -11.34 6.99
N VAL A 170 28.60 -10.67 8.12
CA VAL A 170 27.49 -9.71 8.25
C VAL A 170 27.66 -8.59 7.23
N ALA A 171 28.86 -8.01 7.13
CA ALA A 171 29.16 -6.95 6.17
C ALA A 171 28.98 -7.42 4.71
N ASP A 172 29.39 -8.64 4.37
CA ASP A 172 29.21 -9.21 3.04
C ASP A 172 27.74 -9.42 2.69
N LEU A 173 26.94 -9.94 3.63
CA LEU A 173 25.49 -10.13 3.47
C LEU A 173 24.80 -8.79 3.30
N GLU A 174 25.16 -7.81 4.14
CA GLU A 174 24.64 -6.45 4.08
C GLU A 174 24.90 -5.81 2.72
N SER A 175 26.16 -5.78 2.26
CA SER A 175 26.52 -5.22 0.95
C SER A 175 25.75 -5.90 -0.18
N SER A 176 25.66 -7.23 -0.13
CA SER A 176 24.95 -8.02 -1.14
C SER A 176 23.45 -7.71 -1.17
N ILE A 177 22.80 -7.61 -0.01
CA ILE A 177 21.36 -7.29 0.10
C ILE A 177 21.09 -5.85 -0.37
N VAL A 178 21.91 -4.89 0.04
CA VAL A 178 21.79 -3.49 -0.39
C VAL A 178 21.93 -3.37 -1.91
N GLU A 179 22.87 -4.09 -2.52
CA GLU A 179 23.08 -4.09 -3.97
C GLU A 179 21.95 -4.78 -4.76
N GLN A 180 21.41 -5.87 -4.24
CA GLN A 180 20.39 -6.65 -4.95
C GLN A 180 18.98 -6.07 -4.81
N SER A 181 18.69 -5.37 -3.70
CA SER A 181 17.35 -4.88 -3.38
C SER A 181 16.79 -3.86 -4.36
N SER A 182 17.64 -3.17 -5.13
CA SER A 182 17.25 -2.02 -5.96
C SER A 182 16.44 -0.97 -5.18
N GLY A 183 16.71 -0.84 -3.87
CA GLY A 183 15.99 0.07 -2.97
C GLY A 183 14.59 -0.40 -2.55
N VAL A 184 14.16 -1.60 -2.92
CA VAL A 184 12.84 -2.14 -2.54
C VAL A 184 12.89 -2.72 -1.12
N PHE A 185 12.39 -1.96 -0.14
CA PHE A 185 12.47 -2.37 1.27
C PHE A 185 11.70 -3.67 1.59
N LEU A 186 10.58 -3.91 0.90
CA LEU A 186 9.83 -5.17 1.05
C LEU A 186 10.65 -6.38 0.60
N TRP A 187 11.42 -6.25 -0.47
CA TRP A 187 12.37 -7.28 -0.91
C TRP A 187 13.37 -7.57 0.20
N VAL A 188 13.97 -6.52 0.77
CA VAL A 188 14.95 -6.63 1.86
C VAL A 188 14.36 -7.36 3.05
N ALA A 189 13.15 -6.99 3.49
CA ALA A 189 12.50 -7.61 4.64
C ALA A 189 12.27 -9.11 4.43
N LEU A 190 11.74 -9.49 3.26
CA LEU A 190 11.49 -10.90 2.92
C LEU A 190 12.78 -11.72 2.82
N VAL A 191 13.83 -11.16 2.21
CA VAL A 191 15.11 -11.84 2.05
C VAL A 191 15.84 -11.97 3.38
N VAL A 192 15.81 -10.94 4.22
CA VAL A 192 16.37 -11.03 5.57
C VAL A 192 15.65 -12.12 6.36
N ASP A 193 14.33 -12.16 6.37
CA ASP A 193 13.58 -13.18 7.09
C ASP A 193 13.79 -14.60 6.52
N LEU A 194 13.98 -14.72 5.20
CA LEU A 194 14.40 -15.98 4.55
C LEU A 194 15.75 -16.46 5.09
N LEU A 195 16.77 -15.59 5.10
CA LEU A 195 18.11 -15.96 5.57
C LEU A 195 18.17 -16.19 7.08
N LEU A 196 17.36 -15.46 7.87
CA LEU A 196 17.25 -15.69 9.30
C LEU A 196 16.70 -17.09 9.62
N ARG A 197 15.74 -17.59 8.85
CA ARG A 197 15.25 -18.98 9.00
C ARG A 197 16.34 -20.01 8.69
N ASP A 198 17.18 -19.75 7.69
CA ASP A 198 18.33 -20.63 7.39
C ASP A 198 19.33 -20.62 8.56
N ILE A 199 19.59 -19.46 9.18
CA ILE A 199 20.43 -19.35 10.38
C ILE A 199 19.83 -20.12 11.55
N ASP A 200 18.54 -19.92 11.84
CA ASP A 200 17.84 -20.57 12.95
C ASP A 200 17.78 -22.10 12.80
N SER A 201 17.74 -22.60 11.56
CA SER A 201 17.82 -24.03 11.26
C SER A 201 19.24 -24.60 11.28
N GLY A 202 20.24 -23.77 11.58
CA GLY A 202 21.64 -24.19 11.72
C GLY A 202 22.37 -24.38 10.39
N GLN A 203 21.91 -23.77 9.29
CA GLN A 203 22.60 -23.84 8.01
C GLN A 203 24.00 -23.21 8.11
N PRO A 204 25.02 -23.81 7.46
CA PRO A 204 26.35 -23.22 7.45
C PRO A 204 26.35 -21.91 6.65
N ILE A 205 27.20 -20.97 7.04
CA ILE A 205 27.32 -19.64 6.41
C ILE A 205 27.60 -19.71 4.91
N GLY A 206 28.35 -20.72 4.47
CA GLY A 206 28.56 -20.97 3.04
C GLY A 206 27.25 -21.19 2.28
N ALA A 207 26.31 -21.93 2.87
CA ALA A 207 24.99 -22.17 2.29
C ALA A 207 24.13 -20.89 2.32
N ILE A 208 24.17 -20.11 3.40
CA ILE A 208 23.46 -18.82 3.50
C ILE A 208 23.94 -17.84 2.41
N ARG A 209 25.26 -17.73 2.23
CA ARG A 209 25.85 -16.92 1.14
C ARG A 209 25.43 -17.42 -0.24
N GLN A 210 25.41 -18.75 -0.43
CA GLN A 210 24.98 -19.34 -1.68
C GLN A 210 23.49 -19.07 -1.94
N ARG A 211 22.64 -19.18 -0.93
CA ARG A 211 21.21 -18.86 -1.02
C ARG A 211 21.03 -17.43 -1.50
N LEU A 212 21.64 -16.45 -0.83
CA LEU A 212 21.55 -15.03 -1.19
C LEU A 212 21.97 -14.74 -2.64
N ARG A 213 22.94 -15.47 -3.20
CA ARG A 213 23.34 -15.29 -4.61
C ARG A 213 22.28 -15.73 -5.62
N HIS A 214 21.38 -16.62 -5.23
CA HIS A 214 20.33 -17.16 -6.11
C HIS A 214 18.98 -16.50 -5.88
N VAL A 215 18.84 -15.66 -4.85
CA VAL A 215 17.59 -14.93 -4.58
C VAL A 215 17.23 -14.06 -5.78
N PRO A 216 16.00 -14.17 -6.32
CA PRO A 216 15.53 -13.37 -7.43
C PRO A 216 15.43 -11.89 -7.04
N LYS A 217 15.85 -11.01 -7.95
CA LYS A 217 15.76 -9.56 -7.75
C LYS A 217 14.35 -9.01 -7.97
N ARG A 218 13.54 -9.68 -8.79
CA ARG A 218 12.16 -9.28 -9.07
C ARG A 218 11.24 -9.75 -7.95
N MET A 219 10.30 -8.90 -7.55
CA MET A 219 9.35 -9.23 -6.48
C MET A 219 8.50 -10.46 -6.84
N GLU A 220 8.01 -10.53 -8.07
CA GLU A 220 7.18 -11.66 -8.52
C GLU A 220 7.91 -13.00 -8.41
N ASP A 221 9.17 -13.03 -8.81
CA ASP A 221 10.01 -14.23 -8.77
C ASP A 221 10.37 -14.60 -7.32
N LEU A 222 10.66 -13.60 -6.47
CA LEU A 222 10.90 -13.80 -5.04
C LEU A 222 9.67 -14.41 -4.36
N TYR A 223 8.47 -13.89 -4.64
CA TYR A 223 7.23 -14.45 -4.09
C TYR A 223 7.05 -15.91 -4.51
N ALA A 224 7.28 -16.23 -5.78
CA ALA A 224 7.21 -17.61 -6.26
C ALA A 224 8.23 -18.52 -5.55
N GLU A 225 9.47 -18.06 -5.38
CA GLU A 225 10.51 -18.82 -4.66
C GLU A 225 10.12 -19.09 -3.20
N LEU A 226 9.58 -18.09 -2.50
CA LEU A 226 9.15 -18.24 -1.10
C LEU A 226 8.08 -19.33 -0.95
N LEU A 227 7.21 -19.50 -1.95
CA LEU A 227 6.12 -20.47 -1.93
C LEU A 227 6.55 -21.89 -2.36
N GLN A 228 7.67 -22.07 -3.05
CA GLN A 228 8.12 -23.39 -3.53
C GLN A 228 8.63 -24.31 -2.41
N GLY A 229 9.11 -23.76 -1.30
CA GLY A 229 9.77 -24.50 -0.22
C GLY A 229 8.85 -25.13 0.83
N PHE A 230 7.54 -25.24 0.57
CA PHE A 230 6.61 -25.90 1.49
C PHE A 230 6.62 -27.42 1.34
N GLU A 231 6.51 -28.12 2.48
CA GLU A 231 6.09 -29.52 2.50
C GLU A 231 4.66 -29.66 1.93
N PRO A 232 4.25 -30.84 1.41
CA PRO A 232 2.97 -30.97 0.71
C PRO A 232 1.75 -30.50 1.50
N THR A 233 1.68 -30.82 2.81
CA THR A 233 0.57 -30.41 3.69
C THR A 233 0.60 -28.92 4.01
N GLU A 234 1.79 -28.33 4.20
CA GLU A 234 1.95 -26.89 4.37
C GLU A 234 1.56 -26.13 3.11
N ARG A 235 1.90 -26.66 1.93
CA ARG A 235 1.54 -26.06 0.64
C ARG A 235 0.02 -26.01 0.48
N GLN A 236 -0.68 -27.11 0.79
CA GLN A 236 -2.13 -27.17 0.74
C GLN A 236 -2.77 -26.18 1.71
N PHE A 237 -2.27 -26.08 2.95
CA PHE A 237 -2.74 -25.09 3.92
C PHE A 237 -2.53 -23.66 3.40
N SER A 238 -1.33 -23.38 2.88
CA SER A 238 -0.96 -22.07 2.33
C SER A 238 -1.81 -21.68 1.13
N ALA A 239 -2.11 -22.64 0.24
CA ALA A 239 -3.02 -22.46 -0.89
C ALA A 239 -4.39 -21.99 -0.43
N ARG A 240 -5.02 -22.73 0.49
CA ARG A 240 -6.34 -22.39 1.04
C ARG A 240 -6.32 -21.05 1.74
N LEU A 241 -5.28 -20.77 2.52
CA LEU A 241 -5.13 -19.49 3.21
C LEU A 241 -5.08 -18.32 2.22
N VAL A 242 -4.28 -18.43 1.17
CA VAL A 242 -4.17 -17.43 0.10
C VAL A 242 -5.49 -17.28 -0.65
N GLU A 243 -6.17 -18.37 -1.01
CA GLU A 243 -7.48 -18.35 -1.68
C GLU A 243 -8.51 -17.57 -0.88
N TRP A 244 -8.62 -17.85 0.42
CA TRP A 244 -9.58 -17.17 1.30
C TRP A 244 -9.28 -15.68 1.45
N VAL A 245 -8.02 -15.29 1.56
CA VAL A 245 -7.64 -13.87 1.62
C VAL A 245 -7.87 -13.18 0.28
N LEU A 246 -7.63 -13.86 -0.83
CA LEU A 246 -7.71 -13.32 -2.19
C LEU A 246 -9.17 -13.16 -2.66
N LEU A 247 -9.97 -14.21 -2.50
CA LEU A 247 -11.30 -14.39 -3.08
C LEU A 247 -12.43 -14.27 -2.05
N GLY A 248 -12.14 -14.42 -0.77
CA GLY A 248 -13.14 -14.38 0.30
C GLY A 248 -13.89 -13.05 0.33
N SER A 249 -15.22 -13.14 0.23
CA SER A 249 -16.13 -12.03 0.49
C SER A 249 -16.46 -11.95 1.98
N GLY A 250 -16.38 -10.76 2.58
CA GLY A 250 -16.74 -10.55 3.99
C GLY A 250 -15.55 -10.21 4.89
N ASN A 251 -15.78 -10.32 6.20
CA ASN A 251 -14.75 -10.04 7.21
C ASN A 251 -13.61 -11.04 7.08
N LYS A 252 -12.38 -10.54 7.00
CA LYS A 252 -11.17 -11.38 6.93
C LYS A 252 -10.53 -11.45 8.31
N ASP A 253 -11.35 -11.57 9.36
CA ASP A 253 -10.81 -11.81 10.68
C ASP A 253 -10.03 -13.12 10.68
N ILE A 254 -8.96 -13.15 11.46
CA ILE A 254 -8.04 -14.28 11.47
C ILE A 254 -8.73 -15.58 11.90
N HIS A 255 -9.69 -15.52 12.82
CA HIS A 255 -10.46 -16.69 13.23
C HIS A 255 -11.35 -17.22 12.11
N ASP A 256 -12.05 -16.34 11.40
CA ASP A 256 -12.92 -16.71 10.29
C ASP A 256 -12.10 -17.34 9.15
N VAL A 257 -10.95 -16.74 8.82
CA VAL A 257 -10.03 -17.26 7.80
C VAL A 257 -9.51 -18.65 8.19
N PHE A 258 -9.10 -18.88 9.44
CA PHE A 258 -8.66 -20.20 9.87
C PHE A 258 -9.75 -21.24 9.85
N LEU A 259 -10.95 -20.91 10.34
CA LEU A 259 -12.09 -21.82 10.30
C LEU A 259 -12.38 -22.21 8.85
N ALA A 260 -12.35 -21.25 7.93
CA ALA A 260 -12.60 -21.50 6.53
C ALA A 260 -11.53 -22.43 5.90
N VAL A 261 -10.25 -22.26 6.26
CA VAL A 261 -9.18 -23.18 5.84
C VAL A 261 -9.40 -24.60 6.40
N LEU A 262 -9.75 -24.73 7.69
CA LEU A 262 -10.03 -26.03 8.32
C LEU A 262 -11.24 -26.75 7.71
N PHE A 263 -12.32 -26.01 7.41
CA PHE A 263 -13.48 -26.56 6.72
C PHE A 263 -13.14 -27.04 5.30
N SER A 264 -12.07 -26.50 4.69
CA SER A 264 -11.60 -26.90 3.36
C SER A 264 -10.74 -28.19 3.39
N GLY A 265 -10.34 -28.67 4.58
CA GLY A 265 -9.53 -29.87 4.78
C GLY A 265 -9.21 -30.10 6.27
N PRO A 266 -9.97 -30.95 6.99
CA PRO A 266 -9.76 -31.17 8.43
C PRO A 266 -8.36 -31.70 8.79
N GLU A 267 -7.72 -32.42 7.88
CA GLU A 267 -6.33 -32.89 7.99
C GLU A 267 -5.31 -31.75 8.14
N LEU A 268 -5.68 -30.54 7.70
CA LEU A 268 -4.83 -29.35 7.79
C LEU A 268 -4.75 -28.78 9.21
N ALA A 269 -5.57 -29.26 10.15
CA ALA A 269 -5.48 -28.88 11.56
C ALA A 269 -4.09 -29.16 12.17
N VAL A 270 -3.43 -30.23 11.69
CA VAL A 270 -2.07 -30.59 12.14
C VAL A 270 -1.06 -29.50 11.79
N VAL A 271 -1.24 -28.82 10.65
CA VAL A 271 -0.39 -27.69 10.24
C VAL A 271 -0.66 -26.46 11.12
N MET A 272 -1.91 -26.21 11.52
CA MET A 272 -2.22 -25.10 12.42
C MET A 272 -1.61 -25.25 13.81
N ASP A 273 -1.56 -26.47 14.34
CA ASP A 273 -1.00 -26.74 15.66
C ASP A 273 0.54 -26.63 15.67
N SER A 274 1.18 -26.79 14.51
CA SER A 274 2.64 -26.83 14.38
C SER A 274 3.25 -25.58 13.75
N LEU A 275 2.53 -24.88 12.87
CA LEU A 275 3.01 -23.75 12.09
C LEU A 275 2.35 -22.46 12.57
N ARG A 276 3.17 -21.44 12.88
CA ARG A 276 2.62 -20.09 13.08
C ARG A 276 2.05 -19.63 11.74
N TRP A 277 0.84 -19.10 11.71
CA TRP A 277 0.17 -18.70 10.47
C TRP A 277 0.95 -17.70 9.59
N LYS A 278 1.85 -16.90 10.19
CA LYS A 278 2.75 -16.02 9.42
C LYS A 278 3.74 -16.83 8.57
N ASP A 279 4.19 -17.96 9.09
CA ASP A 279 5.07 -18.89 8.38
C ASP A 279 4.32 -19.64 7.28
N ALA A 280 3.02 -19.88 7.47
CA ALA A 280 2.12 -20.45 6.45
C ALA A 280 1.93 -19.56 5.21
N SER A 281 2.33 -18.28 5.26
CA SER A 281 2.38 -17.43 4.06
C SER A 281 3.80 -17.00 3.71
N ARG A 282 4.80 -17.49 4.46
CA ARG A 282 6.21 -17.06 4.37
C ARG A 282 6.38 -15.53 4.41
N GLY A 283 5.49 -14.83 5.12
CA GLY A 283 5.53 -13.36 5.24
C GLY A 283 4.77 -12.61 4.15
N LEU A 284 4.05 -13.30 3.26
CA LEU A 284 3.22 -12.67 2.23
C LEU A 284 1.87 -12.17 2.77
N LEU A 285 1.45 -12.65 3.93
CA LEU A 285 0.26 -12.18 4.65
C LEU A 285 0.63 -11.50 5.96
N GLU A 286 -0.15 -10.50 6.31
CA GLU A 286 -0.09 -9.80 7.59
C GLU A 286 -1.46 -9.72 8.25
N TYR A 287 -1.47 -9.41 9.55
CA TYR A 287 -2.67 -9.21 10.34
C TYR A 287 -2.62 -7.80 10.90
N THR A 288 -3.46 -6.95 10.33
CA THR A 288 -3.50 -5.52 10.60
C THR A 288 -4.95 -5.11 10.80
N SER A 289 -5.21 -4.28 11.83
CA SER A 289 -6.53 -3.71 12.10
C SER A 289 -7.66 -4.74 12.20
N GLY A 290 -7.36 -5.93 12.76
CA GLY A 290 -8.35 -6.99 12.95
C GLY A 290 -8.58 -7.88 11.72
N THR A 291 -7.83 -7.71 10.63
CA THR A 291 -8.03 -8.49 9.40
C THR A 291 -6.72 -9.03 8.83
N VAL A 292 -6.78 -10.21 8.21
CA VAL A 292 -5.70 -10.81 7.43
C VAL A 292 -5.73 -10.24 6.00
N GLN A 293 -4.60 -9.74 5.53
CA GLN A 293 -4.43 -9.20 4.19
C GLN A 293 -3.05 -9.50 3.63
N PHE A 294 -2.86 -9.31 2.33
CA PHE A 294 -1.52 -9.34 1.73
C PHE A 294 -0.67 -8.19 2.25
N ILE A 295 0.62 -8.46 2.48
CA ILE A 295 1.60 -7.47 2.96
C ILE A 295 1.79 -6.30 1.96
N HIS A 296 1.49 -6.54 0.69
CA HIS A 296 1.53 -5.51 -0.35
C HIS A 296 0.63 -5.89 -1.53
N GLU A 297 0.11 -4.89 -2.26
CA GLU A 297 -0.81 -5.13 -3.39
C GLU A 297 -0.11 -5.86 -4.56
N THR A 298 1.22 -5.74 -4.72
CA THR A 298 1.97 -6.53 -5.74
C THR A 298 1.89 -8.04 -5.49
N VAL A 299 1.74 -8.49 -4.24
CA VAL A 299 1.52 -9.90 -3.91
C VAL A 299 0.14 -10.34 -4.42
N ARG A 300 -0.87 -9.48 -4.26
CA ARG A 300 -2.22 -9.73 -4.77
C ARG A 300 -2.22 -9.76 -6.30
N GLU A 301 -1.55 -8.81 -6.94
CA GLU A 301 -1.37 -8.75 -8.40
C GLU A 301 -0.71 -10.02 -8.94
N LEU A 302 0.33 -10.54 -8.28
CA LEU A 302 0.94 -11.83 -8.66
C LEU A 302 -0.10 -12.94 -8.82
N PHE A 303 -0.99 -13.09 -7.82
CA PHE A 303 -2.01 -14.14 -7.84
C PHE A 303 -3.12 -13.89 -8.88
N PHE A 304 -3.35 -12.64 -9.31
CA PHE A 304 -4.30 -12.31 -10.39
C PHE A 304 -3.69 -12.36 -11.80
N SER A 305 -2.41 -12.03 -11.96
CA SER A 305 -1.73 -11.79 -13.25
C SER A 305 -0.78 -12.91 -13.70
N GLY A 306 -0.35 -13.79 -12.78
CA GLY A 306 0.56 -14.90 -13.06
C GLY A 306 -0.16 -16.20 -13.51
N PRO A 307 0.53 -17.36 -13.48
CA PRO A 307 -0.08 -18.67 -13.76
C PRO A 307 -1.07 -19.11 -12.67
N ARG A 308 -1.99 -18.25 -12.22
CA ARG A 308 -3.02 -18.55 -11.19
C ARG A 308 -2.43 -19.18 -9.91
N LEU A 309 -3.31 -19.68 -9.04
CA LEU A 309 -2.98 -20.52 -7.90
C LEU A 309 -2.11 -21.74 -8.25
N SER A 310 -1.71 -22.02 -9.50
CA SER A 310 -0.87 -23.17 -9.86
C SER A 310 0.51 -23.21 -9.21
N ILE A 311 1.02 -22.08 -8.70
CA ILE A 311 2.20 -22.06 -7.82
C ILE A 311 1.94 -22.86 -6.52
N LEU A 312 0.67 -22.98 -6.15
CA LEU A 312 0.15 -23.68 -4.97
C LEU A 312 -0.75 -24.89 -5.34
N ASP A 313 -1.29 -24.96 -6.56
CA ASP A 313 -2.15 -26.04 -7.06
C ASP A 313 -1.32 -27.17 -7.68
N ASP A 314 -0.84 -28.08 -6.83
CA ASP A 314 -0.78 -29.51 -7.17
C ASP A 314 -1.98 -30.23 -6.55
N LEU A 315 -3.14 -29.57 -6.47
CA LEU A 315 -4.37 -30.22 -6.02
C LEU A 315 -4.82 -31.22 -7.11
N PRO A 316 -5.06 -32.51 -6.77
CA PRO A 316 -5.79 -33.39 -7.66
C PRO A 316 -7.12 -32.70 -7.97
N THR A 317 -7.45 -32.54 -9.25
CA THR A 317 -8.76 -32.10 -9.69
C THR A 317 -9.81 -32.90 -8.93
N VAL A 318 -10.51 -32.25 -8.00
CA VAL A 318 -11.74 -32.80 -7.45
C VAL A 318 -12.71 -32.80 -8.64
N ASN A 319 -12.86 -33.98 -9.24
CA ASN A 319 -13.80 -34.18 -10.34
C ASN A 319 -15.21 -33.80 -9.85
N PRO A 320 -16.03 -33.21 -10.74
CA PRO A 320 -17.30 -32.57 -10.42
C PRO A 320 -18.36 -33.51 -9.83
#